data_AF-A0A369KPJ2-F1
#
_entry.id   AF-A0A369KPJ2-F1
#
_cell.length_a   1.000
_cell.length_b   1.000
_cell.length_c   1.000
_cell.angle_alpha   90.00
_cell.angle_beta   90.00
_cell.angle_gamma   90.00
#
_symmetry.space_group_name_H-M   'P 1'
#
loop_
_entity.id
_entity.type
_entity.pdbx_description
1 polymer ?
#
loop_
_entity_poly.entity_id
_entity_poly.type
_entity_poly.pdbx_seq_one_letter_code
_entity_poly.pdbx_strand_id
1 'polypeptide(L)'
;MIKDRIGLIVYVNALKASRQLRRFGNVYFTSKRERYVFLYVDLERHEQVVERITELPFVESVIRSERPFISETYANKKGKIQEEV
;
A
#
# COMPACT_ATOMS: atom_id res chain seq x y z
N MET A 1 21.33 -0.88 -6.04
CA MET A 1 20.42 -1.91 -5.52
C MET A 1 18.99 -1.43 -5.73
N ILE A 2 18.12 -2.23 -6.33
CA ILE A 2 16.70 -1.88 -6.50
C ILE A 2 16.05 -2.00 -5.12
N LYS A 3 15.38 -0.94 -4.67
CA LYS A 3 14.67 -0.95 -3.39
C LYS A 3 13.26 -1.50 -3.57
N ASP A 4 12.84 -2.34 -2.63
CA ASP A 4 11.46 -2.81 -2.56
C ASP A 4 10.50 -1.67 -2.26
N ARG A 5 9.31 -1.75 -2.84
CA ARG A 5 8.28 -0.73 -2.74
C ARG A 5 6.96 -1.34 -2.32
N ILE A 6 6.15 -0.51 -1.67
CA ILE A 6 4.80 -0.85 -1.28
C ILE A 6 3.82 0.20 -1.80
N GLY A 7 2.66 -0.28 -2.21
CA GLY A 7 1.56 0.56 -2.66
C GLY A 7 0.72 1.04 -1.48
N LEU A 8 0.36 2.32 -1.50
CA LEU A 8 -0.58 2.94 -0.57
C LEU A 8 -1.74 3.55 -1.35
N ILE A 9 -2.97 3.34 -0.88
CA ILE A 9 -4.15 4.09 -1.31
C ILE A 9 -4.43 5.13 -0.25
N VAL A 10 -4.34 6.41 -0.62
CA VAL A 10 -4.56 7.54 0.29
C VAL A 10 -5.85 8.24 -0.12
N TYR A 11 -6.91 8.10 0.67
CA TYR A 11 -8.17 8.81 0.47
C TYR A 11 -8.05 10.26 0.95
N VAL A 12 -8.61 11.20 0.18
CA VAL A 12 -8.43 12.64 0.42
C VAL A 12 -9.72 13.46 0.29
N ASN A 13 -9.89 14.39 1.22
CA ASN A 13 -10.95 15.40 1.20
C ASN A 13 -10.59 16.62 0.33
N ALA A 14 -9.38 16.71 -0.24
CA ALA A 14 -9.01 17.80 -1.14
C ALA A 14 -7.98 17.38 -2.19
N LEU A 15 -8.45 17.12 -3.42
CA LEU A 15 -7.59 16.69 -4.55
C LEU A 15 -6.52 17.70 -4.94
N LYS A 16 -6.72 19.00 -4.70
CA LYS A 16 -5.68 20.01 -4.97
C LYS A 16 -4.53 19.90 -3.96
N ALA A 17 -4.83 19.60 -2.70
CA ALA A 17 -3.85 19.46 -1.64
C ALA A 17 -3.06 18.14 -1.73
N SER A 18 -3.65 17.09 -2.30
CA SER A 18 -2.99 15.78 -2.51
C SER A 18 -1.71 15.83 -3.34
N ARG A 19 -1.47 16.93 -4.05
CA ARG A 19 -0.18 17.24 -4.69
C ARG A 19 1.01 17.16 -3.73
N GLN A 20 0.81 17.45 -2.43
CA GLN A 20 1.83 17.32 -1.39
C GLN A 20 2.31 15.86 -1.21
N LEU A 21 1.48 14.86 -1.52
CA LEU A 21 1.83 13.45 -1.37
C LEU A 21 3.04 13.02 -2.21
N ARG A 22 3.37 13.76 -3.29
CA ARG A 22 4.58 13.55 -4.10
C ARG A 22 5.89 13.71 -3.32
N ARG A 23 5.87 14.35 -2.15
CA ARG A 23 7.04 14.47 -1.27
C ARG A 23 7.38 13.16 -0.54
N PHE A 24 6.40 12.26 -0.42
CA PHE A 24 6.54 11.01 0.33
C PHE A 24 6.85 9.80 -0.56
N GLY A 25 6.58 9.90 -1.85
CA GLY A 25 6.78 8.81 -2.78
C GLY A 25 6.35 9.14 -4.21
N ASN A 26 6.32 8.11 -5.04
CA ASN A 26 5.92 8.22 -6.43
C ASN A 26 4.39 8.09 -6.54
N VAL A 27 3.73 9.14 -7.06
CA VAL A 27 2.30 9.06 -7.35
C VAL A 27 2.10 8.32 -8.67
N TYR A 28 1.48 7.15 -8.59
CA TYR A 28 1.17 6.31 -9.74
C TYR A 28 -0.13 6.73 -10.41
N PHE A 29 -1.16 6.98 -9.60
CA PHE A 29 -2.50 7.30 -10.09
C PHE A 29 -3.24 8.22 -9.12
N THR A 30 -4.18 9.01 -9.64
CA THR A 30 -5.08 9.83 -8.82
C THR A 30 -6.50 9.69 -9.35
N SER A 31 -7.38 9.15 -8.52
CA SER A 31 -8.81 9.04 -8.82
C SER A 31 -9.50 10.35 -8.51
N LYS A 32 -10.11 10.99 -9.52
CA LYS A 32 -10.92 12.20 -9.32
C LYS A 32 -12.31 11.88 -8.77
N ARG A 33 -12.86 10.72 -9.14
CA ARG A 33 -14.22 10.27 -8.78
C ARG A 33 -14.28 9.79 -7.33
N GLU A 34 -13.41 8.84 -6.99
CA GLU A 34 -13.34 8.22 -5.65
C GLU A 34 -12.36 8.92 -4.70
N ARG A 35 -11.72 10.00 -5.18
CA ARG A 35 -10.86 10.91 -4.39
C ARG A 35 -9.77 10.20 -3.59
N TYR A 36 -8.99 9.35 -4.27
CA TYR A 36 -7.80 8.74 -3.69
C TYR A 36 -6.56 8.91 -4.57
N VAL A 37 -5.39 8.80 -3.95
CA VAL A 37 -4.10 8.77 -4.62
C VAL A 37 -3.45 7.41 -4.39
N PHE A 38 -3.04 6.77 -5.48
CA PHE A 38 -2.18 5.59 -5.42
C PHE A 38 -0.72 6.06 -5.38
N LEU A 39 -0.06 5.85 -4.25
CA LEU A 39 1.31 6.23 -3.95
C LEU A 39 2.18 4.98 -3.78
N TYR A 40 3.35 4.95 -4.41
CA TYR A 40 4.41 3.99 -4.10
C TYR A 40 5.47 4.62 -3.20
N VAL A 41 5.82 3.92 -2.13
CA VAL A 41 6.85 4.33 -1.16
C VAL A 41 7.85 3.21 -0.93
N ASP A 42 9.03 3.53 -0.39
CA ASP A 42 10.04 2.54 0.00
C ASP A 42 9.47 1.61 1.10
N LEU A 43 9.59 0.30 0.91
CA LEU A 43 9.05 -0.70 1.85
C LEU A 43 9.63 -0.55 3.26
N GLU A 44 10.92 -0.27 3.40
CA GLU A 44 11.55 -0.11 4.73
C GLU A 44 11.03 1.09 5.53
N ARG A 45 10.47 2.10 4.85
CA ARG A 45 10.06 3.38 5.47
C ARG A 45 8.56 3.59 5.49
N HIS A 46 7.79 2.62 5.03
CA HIS A 46 6.38 2.81 4.75
C HIS A 46 5.56 3.16 6.00
N GLU A 47 5.86 2.56 7.16
CA GLU A 47 5.13 2.84 8.41
C GLU A 47 5.27 4.30 8.83
N GLN A 48 6.51 4.82 8.86
CA GLN A 48 6.78 6.23 9.16
C GLN A 48 6.12 7.18 8.14
N VAL A 49 6.05 6.77 6.87
CA VAL A 49 5.38 7.55 5.83
C VAL A 49 3.86 7.55 6.05
N VAL A 50 3.26 6.41 6.43
CA VAL A 50 1.83 6.30 6.73
C VAL A 50 1.45 7.19 7.91
N GLU A 51 2.24 7.18 8.99
CA GLU A 51 2.03 8.05 10.16
C GLU A 51 1.98 9.53 9.74
N ARG A 52 3.02 9.99 9.02
CA ARG A 52 3.10 11.38 8.55
C ARG A 52 2.02 11.78 7.56
N ILE A 53 1.60 10.86 6.69
CA ILE A 53 0.51 11.12 5.73
C ILE A 53 -0.83 11.22 6.46
N THR A 54 -1.06 10.39 7.48
CA THR A 54 -2.30 10.38 8.26
C THR A 54 -2.53 11.69 9.03
N GLU A 55 -1.46 12.37 9.43
CA GLU A 55 -1.53 13.68 10.09
C GLU A 55 -1.93 14.84 9.15
N LEU A 56 -1.89 14.64 7.83
CA LEU A 56 -2.21 15.71 6.89
C LEU A 56 -3.72 16.01 6.93
N PRO A 57 -4.13 17.29 7.06
CA PRO A 57 -5.54 17.66 7.28
C PRO A 57 -6.46 17.31 6.10
N PHE A 58 -5.89 17.05 4.93
CA PHE A 58 -6.65 16.66 3.74
C PHE A 58 -6.74 15.15 3.52
N VAL A 59 -6.10 14.34 4.37
CA VAL A 59 -6.11 12.89 4.30
C VAL A 59 -7.22 12.35 5.19
N GLU A 60 -8.05 11.48 4.63
CA GLU A 60 -9.16 10.85 5.35
C GLU A 60 -8.76 9.46 5.88
N SER A 61 -8.03 8.70 5.08
CA SER A 61 -7.52 7.38 5.46
C SER A 61 -6.41 6.92 4.54
N VAL A 62 -5.61 5.96 5.01
CA VAL A 62 -4.54 5.31 4.26
C VAL A 62 -4.70 3.80 4.34
N ILE A 63 -4.70 3.14 3.18
CA ILE A 63 -4.73 1.68 3.08
C ILE A 63 -3.40 1.21 2.50
N ARG A 64 -2.77 0.27 3.20
CA ARG A 64 -1.53 -0.38 2.77
C ARG A 64 -1.82 -1.59 1.90
N SER A 65 -1.04 -1.76 0.82
CA SER A 65 -1.08 -2.98 0.02
C SER A 65 -0.43 -4.14 0.77
N GLU A 66 -1.14 -5.27 0.87
CA GLU A 66 -0.60 -6.49 1.46
C GLU A 66 0.29 -7.28 0.49
N ARG A 67 0.41 -6.85 -0.77
CA ARG A 67 1.14 -7.61 -1.81
C ARG A 67 2.58 -8.00 -1.41
N PRO A 68 3.40 -7.12 -0.77
CA PRO A 68 4.74 -7.49 -0.36
C PRO A 68 4.81 -8.58 0.73
N PHE A 69 3.71 -8.80 1.46
CA PHE A 69 3.67 -9.71 2.62
C PHE A 69 2.99 -11.05 2.31
N ILE A 70 2.40 -11.20 1.13
CA ILE A 70 1.77 -12.46 0.71
C ILE A 70 2.86 -13.45 0.29
N SER A 71 2.90 -14.61 0.93
CA SER A 71 3.78 -15.71 0.54
C SER A 71 3.39 -16.24 -0.84
N GLU A 72 4.35 -16.26 -1.76
CA GLU A 72 4.14 -16.75 -3.14
C GLU A 72 4.14 -18.27 -3.24
N THR A 73 4.46 -18.96 -2.15
CA THR A 73 4.33 -20.41 -2.04
C THR A 73 2.86 -20.77 -1.84
N TYR A 74 2.21 -21.17 -2.93
CA TYR A 74 0.97 -21.94 -2.84
C TYR A 74 1.27 -23.21 -2.04
N ALA A 75 0.73 -23.31 -0.82
CA ALA A 75 0.80 -24.55 -0.07
C ALA A 75 0.15 -25.63 -0.95
N ASN A 76 0.97 -26.51 -1.52
CA ASN A 76 0.51 -27.74 -2.14
C ASN A 76 -0.25 -28.50 -1.04
N LYS A 77 -1.57 -28.34 -0.97
CA LYS A 77 -2.45 -29.30 -0.31
C LYS A 77 -2.44 -30.59 -1.14
N LYS A 78 -1.28 -31.27 -1.17
CA LYS A 78 -1.30 -32.73 -1.31
C LYS A 78 -1.94 -33.22 -0.02
N GLY A 79 -3.22 -33.55 -0.10
CA GLY A 79 -3.92 -34.22 0.98
C GLY A 79 -3.06 -35.39 1.44
N LYS A 80 -2.68 -35.38 2.71
CA LYS A 80 -2.16 -36.59 3.35
C LYS A 80 -3.35 -37.54 3.44
N ILE A 81 -3.52 -38.40 2.44
CA ILE A 81 -4.24 -39.65 2.65
C ILE A 81 -3.30 -40.46 3.55
N GLN A 82 -3.65 -40.54 4.82
CA GLN A 82 -3.07 -41.53 5.72
C GLN A 82 -3.70 -42.86 5.32
N GLU A 83 -2.97 -43.67 4.55
CA GLU A 83 -3.25 -45.09 4.49
C GLU A 83 -2.70 -45.69 5.80
N GLU A 84 -3.62 -45.96 6.72
CA GLU A 84 -3.42 -46.97 7.76
C GLU A 84 -3.70 -48.36 7.16
N VAL A 85 -2.91 -49.34 7.64
CA VAL A 85 -2.89 -50.79 7.43
C VAL A 85 -1.87 -51.31 6.43
#